data_AF-A0A0N0A168-F1
#
_entry.id   AF-A0A0N0A168-F1
#
_cell.length_a   1.000
_cell.length_b   1.000
_cell.length_c   1.000
_cell.angle_alpha   90.00
_cell.angle_beta   90.00
_cell.angle_gamma   90.00
#
_symmetry.space_group_name_H-M   'P 1'
#
loop_
_entity.id
_entity.type
_entity.pdbx_description
1 polymer ?
#
loop_
_entity_poly.entity_id
_entity_poly.type
_entity_poly.pdbx_seq_one_letter_code
_entity_poly.pdbx_strand_id
1 'polypeptide(L)' 'MVPKAALLDADPMLLPTTLLLTALLTPPTTRYSWPLPPPHPVVRAFLAPTSPFGPGHRGVDLAAPT' A
#
# COMPACT_ATOMS: atom_id res chain seq x y z
N MET A 1 -6.68 -29.23 45.61
CA MET A 1 -8.01 -28.62 45.45
C MET A 1 -7.82 -27.14 45.07
N VAL A 2 -7.75 -26.86 43.75
CA VAL A 2 -8.04 -25.63 42.92
C VAL A 2 -7.47 -24.26 43.37
N PRO A 3 -6.89 -23.37 42.49
CA PRO A 3 -7.28 -23.08 41.08
C PRO A 3 -6.15 -23.24 40.04
N LYS A 4 -6.34 -23.56 38.75
CA LYS A 4 -7.35 -23.15 37.73
C LYS A 4 -7.54 -21.64 37.65
N ALA A 5 -6.51 -20.93 37.19
CA ALA A 5 -6.57 -19.77 36.29
C ALA A 5 -5.31 -18.91 36.47
N ALA A 6 -4.37 -19.01 35.54
CA ALA A 6 -3.40 -17.93 35.27
C ALA A 6 -2.72 -18.14 33.90
N LEU A 7 -3.41 -18.78 32.94
CA LEU A 7 -2.88 -18.94 31.59
C LEU A 7 -3.36 -17.85 30.63
N LEU A 8 -4.22 -16.92 31.07
CA LEU A 8 -4.81 -15.89 30.21
C LEU A 8 -5.02 -14.57 30.96
N ASP A 9 -4.07 -14.14 31.80
CA ASP A 9 -3.94 -12.71 32.09
C ASP A 9 -3.12 -12.12 30.95
N ALA A 10 -3.78 -11.76 29.86
CA ALA A 10 -3.13 -10.98 28.81
C ALA A 10 -2.66 -9.66 29.44
N ASP A 11 -1.35 -9.41 29.42
CA ASP A 11 -0.78 -8.11 29.83
C ASP A 11 -1.61 -7.00 29.15
N PRO A 12 -2.25 -6.09 29.90
CA PRO A 12 -3.12 -5.07 29.33
C PRO A 12 -2.37 -4.16 28.35
N MET A 13 -1.04 -4.16 28.35
CA MET A 13 -0.20 -3.45 27.40
C MET A 13 0.11 -4.25 26.13
N LEU A 14 -0.08 -5.57 26.12
CA LEU A 14 0.14 -6.40 24.94
C LEU A 14 -0.81 -6.03 23.81
N LEU A 15 -2.09 -5.77 24.13
CA LEU A 15 -3.13 -5.46 23.14
C LEU A 15 -2.89 -4.11 22.42
N PRO A 16 -2.73 -2.96 23.10
CA PRO A 16 -2.47 -1.70 22.43
C PRO A 16 -1.10 -1.67 21.77
N THR A 17 -0.09 -2.34 22.34
CA THR A 17 1.23 -2.44 21.71
C THR A 17 1.16 -3.25 20.42
N THR A 18 0.43 -4.38 20.41
CA THR A 18 0.22 -5.19 19.20
C THR A 18 -0.59 -4.43 18.15
N LEU A 19 -1.60 -3.65 18.57
CA LEU A 19 -2.39 -2.83 17.65
C LEU A 19 -1.54 -1.72 17.01
N LEU A 20 -0.71 -1.03 17.81
CA LEU A 20 0.20 0.00 17.33
C LEU A 20 1.24 -0.58 16.38
N LEU A 21 1.88 -1.69 16.75
CA LEU A 21 2.81 -2.41 15.88
C LEU A 21 2.15 -2.81 14.57
N THR A 22 0.93 -3.36 14.61
CA THR A 22 0.21 -3.73 13.39
C THR A 22 -0.07 -2.52 12.50
N ALA A 23 -0.51 -1.38 13.06
CA ALA A 23 -0.76 -0.17 12.29
C ALA A 23 0.50 0.40 11.63
N LEU A 24 1.64 0.36 12.32
CA LEU A 24 2.92 0.85 11.80
C LEU A 24 3.54 -0.08 10.75
N LEU A 25 3.25 -1.38 10.83
CA LEU A 25 3.81 -2.43 9.98
C LEU A 25 2.89 -2.80 8.82
N THR A 26 1.64 -2.32 8.81
CA THR A 26 0.70 -2.56 7.71
C THR A 26 1.17 -1.76 6.50
N PRO A 27 1.61 -2.43 5.41
CA PRO A 27 1.94 -1.71 4.19
C PRO A 27 0.67 -1.02 3.67
N PRO A 28 0.79 0.18 3.07
CA PRO A 28 -0.36 0.82 2.46
C PRO A 28 -1.00 -0.14 1.46
N THR A 29 -2.32 -0.30 1.54
CA THR A 29 -3.10 -1.15 0.63
C THR A 29 -2.96 -0.71 -0.83
N THR A 30 -2.66 0.59 -1.04
CA THR A 30 -2.39 1.19 -2.34
C THR A 30 -0.89 1.26 -2.56
N ARG A 31 -0.36 0.41 -3.46
CA ARG A 31 1.06 0.45 -3.85
C ARG A 31 1.37 1.52 -4.90
N TYR A 32 0.35 2.06 -5.57
CA TYR A 32 0.49 3.02 -6.66
C TYR A 32 -0.48 4.18 -6.48
N SER A 33 0.04 5.40 -6.44
CA SER A 33 -0.73 6.65 -6.48
C SER A 33 -0.45 7.40 -7.78
N TRP A 34 -1.42 8.19 -8.24
CA TRP A 34 -1.19 9.13 -9.33
C TRP A 34 -0.27 10.27 -8.86
N PRO A 35 0.67 10.74 -9.70
CA PRO A 35 1.58 11.82 -9.34
C PRO A 35 0.95 13.22 -9.46
N LEU A 36 -0.30 13.30 -9.93
CA LEU A 36 -1.06 14.54 -10.11
C LEU A 36 -2.42 14.44 -9.38
N PRO A 37 -3.01 15.58 -8.95
CA PRO A 37 -4.38 15.60 -8.42
C PRO A 37 -5.41 15.15 -9.47
N PRO A 38 -6.58 14.64 -9.04
CA PRO A 38 -7.70 14.38 -9.95
C PRO A 38 -8.19 15.67 -10.63
N PRO A 39 -8.70 15.59 -11.89
CA PRO A 39 -8.71 14.40 -12.74
C PRO A 39 -7.31 14.04 -13.24
N HIS A 40 -7.07 12.77 -13.57
CA HIS A 40 -5.78 12.29 -14.11
C HIS A 40 -5.89 12.04 -15.63
N PRO A 41 -5.94 13.09 -16.48
CA PRO A 41 -6.10 12.93 -17.92
C PRO A 41 -4.86 12.25 -18.54
N VAL A 42 -5.04 11.01 -19.02
CA VAL A 42 -4.02 10.28 -19.78
C VAL A 42 -4.06 10.74 -21.24
N VAL A 43 -3.02 11.44 -21.68
CA VAL A 43 -2.92 11.94 -23.06
C VAL A 43 -2.12 10.99 -23.97
N ARG A 44 -1.36 10.07 -23.38
CA ARG A 44 -0.72 8.95 -24.08
C ARG A 44 -0.74 7.70 -23.22
N ALA A 45 -1.39 6.65 -23.70
CA ALA A 45 -1.40 5.36 -23.04
C ALA A 45 -0.05 4.64 -23.17
N PHE A 46 0.25 3.76 -22.21
CA PHE A 46 1.33 2.79 -22.35
C PHE A 46 1.07 1.87 -23.53
N LEU A 47 2.09 1.64 -24.35
CA LEU A 47 2.06 0.68 -25.45
C LEU A 47 3.18 -0.33 -25.23
N ALA A 48 2.81 -1.60 -25.02
CA ALA A 48 3.78 -2.66 -24.81
C ALA A 48 4.67 -2.82 -26.06
N PRO A 49 6.01 -2.78 -25.92
CA PRO A 49 6.90 -3.04 -27.04
C PRO A 49 6.91 -4.52 -27.41
N THR A 50 7.31 -4.81 -28.65
CA THR A 50 7.36 -6.18 -29.21
C THR A 50 8.28 -7.12 -28.43
N SER A 51 9.32 -6.58 -27.77
CA SER A 51 10.18 -7.33 -26.85
C SER A 51 10.21 -6.66 -25.47
N PRO A 52 10.46 -7.40 -24.37
CA PRO A 52 10.38 -6.86 -23.01
C PRO A 52 11.23 -5.60 -22.76
N PHE A 53 12.38 -5.52 -23.43
CA PHE A 53 13.34 -4.41 -23.36
C PHE A 53 13.49 -3.67 -24.69
N GLY A 54 12.52 -3.84 -25.60
CA GLY A 54 12.50 -3.13 -26.87
C GLY A 54 12.28 -1.62 -26.69
N PRO A 55 12.67 -0.82 -27.69
CA PRO A 55 12.47 0.62 -27.65
C PRO A 55 10.98 0.98 -27.60
N GLY A 56 10.64 2.09 -26.96
CA GLY A 56 9.27 2.58 -26.89
C GLY A 56 9.00 3.44 -25.67
N HIS A 57 7.80 4.00 -25.61
CA HIS A 57 7.29 4.72 -24.44
C HIS A 57 6.96 3.71 -23.32
N ARG A 58 7.48 3.94 -22.12
CA ARG A 58 7.47 2.95 -21.02
C ARG A 58 6.54 3.32 -19.85
N GLY A 59 5.63 4.26 -20.06
CA GLY A 59 4.71 4.75 -19.03
C GLY A 59 3.43 5.29 -19.62
N VAL A 60 2.76 6.17 -18.90
CA VAL A 60 1.65 6.98 -19.40
C VAL A 60 2.06 8.45 -19.36
N ASP A 61 1.58 9.25 -20.31
CA ASP A 61 1.74 10.71 -20.24
C ASP A 61 0.46 11.32 -19.67
N LEU A 62 0.61 12.22 -18.71
CA LEU A 62 -0.48 12.92 -18.06
C LEU A 62 -0.46 14.40 -18.45
N ALA A 63 -1.63 14.99 -18.70
CA ALA A 63 -1.71 16.44 -18.80
C ALA A 63 -1.72 17.06 -17.39
N ALA A 64 -0.90 18.09 -17.20
CA ALA A 64 -0.95 18.90 -15.99
C ALA A 64 -2.25 19.73 -15.97
N PRO A 65 -2.80 20.01 -14.78
CA PRO A 65 -3.82 21.03 -14.64
C PRO A 65 -3.33 22.36 -15.21
N THR A 66 -4.20 23.08 -15.91
CA THR A 66 -3.97 24.45 -16.40
C THR A 66 -4.12 25.47 -15.29
#